data_AF-A0A8S9TJU8-F1
#
_entry.id   AF-A0A8S9TJU8-F1
#
_cell.length_a   1.000
_cell.length_b   1.000
_cell.length_c   1.000
_cell.angle_alpha   90.00
_cell.angle_beta   90.00
_cell.angle_gamma   90.00
#
_symmetry.space_group_name_H-M   'P 1'
#
loop_
_entity.id
_entity.type
_entity.pdbx_description
1 polymer ?
#
loop_
_entity_poly.entity_id
_entity_poly.type
_entity_poly.pdbx_seq_one_letter_code
_entity_poly.pdbx_strand_id
1 'polypeptide(L)'
;MRLASLLREPATTDKQLFRLAKAVGIRNVAISWLQNYDPNHKGPQVINLGSPRMGGTHWVAVYRDHYFDPLGMPPPSVKDLDEKQWTTIDVQKSSYGHCGQYCIYFLWHAIRNDVDGFYSDFDAYDIT
;
A
#
# COMPACT_ATOMS: atom_id res chain seq x y z
N MET A 1 -9.99 -15.80 -1.83
CA MET A 1 -10.59 -14.47 -2.07
C MET A 1 -10.03 -13.97 -3.39
N ARG A 2 -10.84 -13.69 -4.41
CA ARG A 2 -10.33 -13.29 -5.74
C ARG A 2 -9.92 -11.81 -5.72
N LEU A 3 -8.77 -11.47 -6.29
CA LEU A 3 -8.27 -10.09 -6.48
C LEU A 3 -9.39 -9.13 -6.95
N ALA A 4 -10.19 -9.57 -7.92
CA ALA A 4 -11.32 -8.84 -8.49
C ALA A 4 -12.43 -8.43 -7.48
N SER A 5 -12.50 -9.06 -6.30
CA SER A 5 -13.44 -8.66 -5.25
C SER A 5 -12.93 -7.51 -4.38
N LEU A 6 -11.60 -7.30 -4.32
CA LEU A 6 -10.97 -6.22 -3.57
C LEU A 6 -10.91 -4.91 -4.38
N LEU A 7 -10.96 -4.97 -5.71
CA LEU A 7 -10.73 -3.83 -6.61
C LEU A 7 -12.01 -3.13 -7.11
N ARG A 8 -13.19 -3.44 -6.55
CA ARG A 8 -14.49 -3.01 -7.14
C ARG A 8 -14.78 -1.52 -7.05
N GLU A 9 -14.38 -0.87 -5.95
CA GLU A 9 -14.63 0.57 -5.73
C GLU A 9 -13.39 1.19 -5.09
N PRO A 10 -12.85 2.31 -5.58
CA PRO A 10 -11.61 2.86 -5.05
C PRO A 10 -11.71 3.20 -3.55
N ALA A 11 -10.79 2.65 -2.75
CA ALA A 11 -10.67 2.96 -1.33
C ALA A 11 -9.79 4.20 -1.16
N THR A 12 -10.44 5.36 -1.09
CA THR A 12 -9.76 6.67 -1.10
C THR A 12 -9.61 7.29 0.29
N THR A 13 -10.31 6.75 1.29
CA THR A 13 -10.28 7.24 2.68
C THR A 13 -9.62 6.26 3.64
N ASP A 14 -9.05 6.79 4.72
CA ASP A 14 -8.53 6.04 5.85
C ASP A 14 -9.54 5.02 6.41
N LYS A 15 -10.80 5.42 6.57
CA LYS A 15 -11.90 4.55 7.06
C LYS A 15 -12.18 3.39 6.12
N GLN A 16 -12.14 3.59 4.80
CA GLN A 16 -12.33 2.50 3.84
C GLN A 16 -11.16 1.52 3.90
N LEU A 17 -9.93 2.02 3.97
CA LEU A 17 -8.73 1.20 4.06
C LEU A 17 -8.69 0.39 5.37
N PHE A 18 -9.10 0.97 6.49
CA PHE A 18 -9.24 0.23 7.76
C PHE A 18 -10.26 -0.90 7.66
N ARG A 19 -11.43 -0.65 7.05
CA ARG A 19 -12.46 -1.69 6.85
C ARG A 19 -11.93 -2.80 5.95
N LEU A 20 -11.23 -2.45 4.88
CA LEU A 20 -10.66 -3.41 3.95
C LEU A 20 -9.60 -4.29 4.62
N ALA A 21 -8.65 -3.67 5.33
CA ALA A 21 -7.62 -4.38 6.09
C ALA A 21 -8.22 -5.38 7.08
N LYS A 22 -9.25 -4.95 7.83
CA LYS A 22 -9.99 -5.82 8.75
C LYS A 22 -10.69 -6.97 8.01
N ALA A 23 -11.34 -6.71 6.89
CA ALA A 23 -12.05 -7.71 6.10
C ALA A 23 -11.11 -8.80 5.56
N VAL A 24 -9.87 -8.44 5.21
CA VAL A 24 -8.86 -9.40 4.72
C VAL A 24 -8.03 -10.04 5.84
N GLY A 25 -8.36 -9.74 7.11
CA GLY A 25 -7.73 -10.32 8.29
C GLY A 25 -6.39 -9.71 8.69
N ILE A 26 -6.01 -8.54 8.14
CA ILE A 26 -4.83 -7.80 8.61
C ILE A 26 -5.18 -7.13 9.95
N ARG A 27 -4.38 -7.42 10.97
CA ARG A 27 -4.48 -6.85 12.32
C ARG A 27 -3.37 -5.82 12.53
N ASN A 28 -3.59 -4.88 13.46
CA ASN A 28 -2.60 -3.86 13.85
C ASN A 28 -2.04 -3.01 12.68
N VAL A 29 -2.85 -2.81 11.63
CA VAL A 29 -2.50 -1.87 10.57
C VAL A 29 -2.58 -0.44 11.11
N ALA A 30 -1.54 0.36 10.90
CA ALA A 30 -1.62 1.80 11.08
C ALA A 30 -1.96 2.45 9.73
N ILE A 31 -2.87 3.41 9.72
CA ILE A 31 -3.22 4.17 8.53
C ILE A 31 -3.10 5.64 8.88
N SER A 32 -2.15 6.33 8.25
CA SER A 32 -1.77 7.68 8.65
C SER A 32 -1.20 8.48 7.50
N TRP A 33 -0.98 9.77 7.74
CA TRP A 33 -0.25 10.64 6.83
C TRP A 33 1.27 10.46 6.99
N LEU A 34 2.05 10.84 5.98
CA LEU A 34 3.51 10.73 5.96
C LEU A 34 4.18 11.35 7.21
N GLN A 35 3.73 12.53 7.66
CA GLN A 35 4.31 13.16 8.86
C GLN A 35 4.18 12.28 10.13
N ASN A 36 3.19 11.39 10.16
CA ASN A 36 2.89 10.49 11.26
C ASN A 36 3.45 9.08 11.05
N TYR A 37 4.22 8.83 9.99
CA TYR A 37 4.94 7.57 9.81
C TYR A 37 5.78 7.27 11.06
N ASP A 38 5.64 6.04 11.58
CA ASP A 38 6.37 5.55 12.74
C ASP A 38 7.29 4.38 12.34
N PRO A 39 8.62 4.58 12.24
CA PRO A 39 9.54 3.49 11.92
C PRO A 39 9.59 2.41 13.01
N ASN A 40 9.10 2.69 14.23
CA ASN A 40 9.10 1.73 15.34
C ASN A 40 7.85 0.85 15.39
N HIS A 41 6.80 1.18 14.63
CA HIS A 41 5.57 0.39 14.58
C HIS A 41 5.85 -1.00 14.03
N LYS A 42 5.46 -2.04 14.78
CA LYS A 42 5.74 -3.44 14.43
C LYS A 42 4.74 -4.05 13.44
N GLY A 43 3.61 -3.39 13.23
CA GLY A 43 2.58 -3.82 12.29
C GLY A 43 2.74 -3.24 10.89
N PRO A 44 1.87 -3.63 9.96
CA PRO A 44 1.74 -2.99 8.65
C PRO A 44 1.36 -1.51 8.78
N GLN A 45 1.82 -0.68 7.85
CA GLN A 45 1.44 0.73 7.75
C GLN A 45 0.96 1.05 6.34
N VAL A 46 -0.10 1.85 6.23
CA VAL A 46 -0.52 2.50 4.99
C VAL A 46 -0.37 3.99 5.19
N ILE A 47 0.41 4.62 4.33
CA ILE A 47 0.86 6.00 4.49
C ILE A 47 0.30 6.84 3.34
N ASN A 48 -0.33 7.97 3.65
CA ASN A 48 -0.71 8.95 2.65
C ASN A 48 0.46 9.92 2.41
N LEU A 49 0.96 9.97 1.18
CA LEU A 49 2.02 10.89 0.73
C LEU A 49 1.49 12.29 0.37
N GLY A 50 0.17 12.47 0.33
CA GLY A 50 -0.46 13.78 0.25
C GLY A 50 -0.27 14.61 1.52
N SER A 51 -0.92 15.77 1.56
CA SER A 51 -0.92 16.64 2.73
C SER A 51 -2.34 16.86 3.24
N PRO A 52 -2.57 16.82 4.57
CA PRO A 52 -3.87 17.20 5.14
C PRO A 52 -4.27 18.65 4.80
N ARG A 53 -3.30 19.52 4.48
CA ARG A 53 -3.53 20.94 4.17
C ARG A 53 -3.78 21.22 2.69
N MET A 54 -3.09 20.50 1.80
CA MET A 54 -3.18 20.70 0.34
C MET A 54 -4.12 19.70 -0.34
N GLY A 55 -4.60 18.69 0.40
CA GLY A 55 -5.34 17.57 -0.17
C GLY A 55 -4.41 16.60 -0.91
N GLY A 56 -5.02 15.64 -1.60
CA GLY A 56 -4.32 14.56 -2.31
C GLY A 56 -4.39 13.23 -1.57
N THR A 57 -4.56 12.15 -2.34
CA THR A 57 -4.66 10.77 -1.85
C THR A 57 -3.73 9.90 -2.66
N HIS A 58 -2.45 9.86 -2.27
CA HIS A 58 -1.54 8.86 -2.77
C HIS A 58 -1.13 7.97 -1.61
N TRP A 59 -1.56 6.71 -1.67
CA TRP A 59 -1.37 5.75 -0.58
C TRP A 59 -0.25 4.79 -0.95
N VAL A 60 0.64 4.55 0.00
CA VAL A 60 1.76 3.62 -0.08
C VAL A 60 1.73 2.67 1.11
N ALA A 61 2.33 1.49 0.99
CA ALA A 61 2.38 0.49 2.06
C ALA A 61 3.80 0.29 2.58
N VAL A 62 3.92 0.02 3.88
CA VAL A 62 5.17 -0.30 4.55
C VAL A 62 4.96 -1.47 5.48
N TYR A 63 5.84 -2.47 5.39
CA TYR A 63 5.91 -3.56 6.37
C TYR A 63 7.32 -4.12 6.44
N ARG A 64 7.87 -4.17 7.66
CA ARG A 64 9.26 -4.57 7.94
C ARG A 64 10.26 -3.75 7.13
N ASP A 65 11.01 -4.39 6.25
CA ASP A 65 12.00 -3.84 5.35
C ASP A 65 11.42 -3.45 3.98
N HIS A 66 10.13 -3.70 3.72
CA HIS A 66 9.50 -3.37 2.44
C HIS A 66 8.75 -2.05 2.45
N TYR A 67 8.87 -1.33 1.33
CA TYR A 67 8.04 -0.22 0.90
C TYR A 67 7.41 -0.57 -0.44
N PHE A 68 6.14 -0.23 -0.59
CA PHE A 68 5.39 -0.44 -1.83
C PHE A 68 4.64 0.82 -2.22
N ASP A 69 4.91 1.27 -3.44
CA ASP A 69 4.16 2.31 -4.11
C ASP A 69 3.47 1.68 -5.34
N PRO A 70 2.14 1.78 -5.47
CA PRO A 70 1.41 1.27 -6.64
C PRO A 70 1.87 1.83 -7.99
N LEU A 71 2.56 2.97 -8.00
CA LEU A 71 3.12 3.63 -9.19
C LEU A 71 4.61 3.32 -9.40
N GLY A 72 5.19 2.39 -8.62
CA GLY A 72 6.61 2.03 -8.75
C GLY A 72 7.57 3.17 -8.42
N MET A 73 7.15 4.12 -7.57
CA MET A 73 7.98 5.28 -7.19
C MET A 73 8.86 4.96 -5.97
N PRO A 74 10.05 5.58 -5.86
CA PRO A 74 10.90 5.40 -4.69
C PRO A 74 10.26 5.93 -3.41
N PRO A 75 10.59 5.35 -2.24
CA PRO A 75 10.23 5.92 -0.95
C PRO A 75 10.78 7.35 -0.79
N PRO A 76 10.03 8.26 -0.15
CA PRO A 76 10.54 9.57 0.20
C PRO A 76 11.56 9.47 1.34
N SER A 77 12.58 10.34 1.35
CA SER A 77 13.59 10.43 2.41
C SER A 77 13.01 11.03 3.70
N VAL A 78 12.30 10.21 4.47
CA VAL A 78 11.66 10.58 5.75
C VAL A 78 11.82 9.44 6.75
N LYS A 79 12.43 9.72 7.92
CA LYS A 79 12.51 8.77 9.06
C LYS A 79 12.94 7.35 8.66
N ASP A 80 13.98 7.24 7.83
CA ASP A 80 14.56 5.97 7.35
C ASP A 80 13.62 5.16 6.44
N LEU A 81 12.60 5.79 5.86
CA LEU A 81 11.72 5.15 4.88
C LEU A 81 12.45 4.87 3.56
N ASP A 82 13.47 5.64 3.23
CA ASP A 82 14.33 5.49 2.06
C ASP A 82 15.33 4.32 2.16
N GLU A 83 15.49 3.74 3.35
CA GLU A 83 16.28 2.51 3.55
C GLU A 83 15.49 1.23 3.24
N LYS A 84 14.17 1.34 2.99
CA LYS A 84 13.31 0.20 2.69
C LYS A 84 13.55 -0.34 1.28
N GLN A 85 13.45 -1.66 1.15
CA GLN A 85 13.40 -2.36 -0.12
C GLN A 85 12.14 -1.98 -0.87
N TRP A 86 12.29 -1.62 -2.14
CA TRP A 86 11.19 -1.23 -3.03
C TRP A 86 11.52 -1.64 -4.47
N THR A 87 10.53 -1.55 -5.36
CA THR A 87 10.68 -1.91 -6.78
C THR A 87 10.10 -0.84 -7.69
N THR A 88 10.61 -0.74 -8.91
CA THR A 88 10.07 0.14 -9.95
C THR A 88 8.86 -0.43 -10.69
N ILE A 89 8.38 -1.62 -10.31
CA ILE A 89 7.19 -2.23 -10.91
C ILE A 89 5.96 -1.41 -10.51
N ASP A 90 5.28 -0.84 -11.49
CA ASP A 90 3.99 -0.19 -11.32
C ASP A 90 2.87 -1.20 -11.55
N VAL A 91 1.89 -1.20 -10.65
CA VAL A 91 0.70 -2.07 -10.73
C VAL A 91 -0.58 -1.26 -10.92
N GLN A 92 -0.44 0.05 -11.09
CA GLN A 92 -1.52 1.00 -11.22
C GLN A 92 -1.19 2.08 -12.25
N LYS A 93 -2.17 2.38 -13.10
CA LYS A 93 -2.17 3.60 -13.93
C LYS A 93 -2.45 4.83 -13.06
N SER A 94 -1.68 5.91 -13.24
CA SER A 94 -1.78 7.14 -12.45
C SER A 94 -3.17 7.80 -12.43
N SER A 95 -4.03 7.49 -13.40
CA SER A 95 -5.41 7.96 -13.48
C SER A 95 -6.39 7.22 -12.56
N TYR A 96 -5.97 6.15 -11.88
CA TYR A 96 -6.86 5.28 -11.09
C TYR A 96 -6.80 5.60 -9.58
N GLY A 97 -7.96 5.62 -8.92
CA GLY A 97 -8.07 5.92 -7.48
C GLY A 97 -7.85 4.73 -6.54
N HIS A 98 -7.21 3.65 -7.00
CA HIS A 98 -7.18 2.35 -6.31
C HIS A 98 -5.90 2.12 -5.46
N CYS A 99 -5.02 3.12 -5.32
CA CYS A 99 -3.68 2.94 -4.75
C CYS A 99 -3.71 2.36 -3.34
N GLY A 100 -4.69 2.80 -2.53
CA GLY A 100 -4.88 2.25 -1.19
C GLY A 100 -5.32 0.78 -1.17
N GLN A 101 -6.04 0.29 -2.18
CA GLN A 101 -6.43 -1.12 -2.26
C GLN A 101 -5.26 -2.01 -2.61
N TYR A 102 -4.42 -1.57 -3.55
CA TYR A 102 -3.17 -2.25 -3.85
C TYR A 102 -2.25 -2.27 -2.64
N CYS A 103 -2.23 -1.21 -1.83
CA CYS A 103 -1.52 -1.22 -0.55
C CYS A 103 -2.04 -2.31 0.39
N ILE A 104 -3.35 -2.45 0.56
CA ILE A 104 -3.91 -3.51 1.40
C ILE A 104 -3.61 -4.91 0.83
N TYR A 105 -3.65 -5.06 -0.49
CA TYR A 105 -3.34 -6.34 -1.13
C TYR A 105 -1.88 -6.72 -0.98
N PHE A 106 -0.97 -5.79 -1.24
CA PHE A 106 0.46 -5.94 -0.99
C PHE A 106 0.72 -6.34 0.46
N LEU A 107 0.12 -5.63 1.42
CA LEU A 107 0.28 -5.95 2.84
C LEU A 107 -0.23 -7.36 3.19
N TRP A 108 -1.31 -7.81 2.56
CA TRP A 108 -1.84 -9.16 2.77
C TRP A 108 -0.82 -10.24 2.34
N HIS A 109 -0.09 -10.02 1.26
CA HIS A 109 1.01 -10.88 0.83
C HIS A 109 2.25 -10.72 1.71
N ALA A 110 2.67 -9.49 1.99
CA ALA A 110 3.88 -9.19 2.76
C ALA A 110 3.84 -9.78 4.18
N ILE A 111 2.68 -9.76 4.87
CA ILE A 111 2.56 -10.39 6.20
C ILE A 111 2.65 -11.92 6.16
N ARG A 112 2.51 -12.53 4.98
CA ARG A 112 2.66 -13.97 4.73
C ARG A 112 4.04 -14.32 4.16
N ASN A 113 4.95 -13.35 4.07
CA ASN A 113 6.25 -13.46 3.40
C ASN A 113 6.13 -13.87 1.92
N ASP A 114 5.13 -13.34 1.21
CA ASP A 114 4.80 -13.71 -0.17
C ASP A 114 4.77 -12.49 -1.12
N VAL A 115 5.76 -11.61 -1.01
CA VAL A 115 5.85 -10.40 -1.86
C VAL A 115 5.96 -10.76 -3.34
N ASP A 116 6.65 -11.84 -3.69
CA ASP A 116 6.78 -12.29 -5.08
C ASP A 116 5.43 -12.79 -5.66
N GLY A 117 4.61 -13.44 -4.83
CA GLY A 117 3.26 -13.86 -5.19
C GLY A 117 2.36 -12.67 -5.51
N PHE A 118 2.53 -11.54 -4.80
CA PHE A 118 1.80 -10.31 -5.11
C PHE A 118 2.09 -9.83 -6.52
N TYR A 119 3.36 -9.75 -6.94
CA TYR A 119 3.72 -9.27 -8.28
C TYR A 119 3.32 -10.27 -9.38
N SER A 120 3.44 -11.57 -9.09
CA SER A 120 3.00 -12.64 -10.00
C SER A 120 1.51 -12.53 -10.35
N ASP A 121 0.68 -12.06 -9.41
CA ASP A 121 -0.76 -11.81 -9.63
C ASP A 121 -1.05 -10.62 -10.55
N PHE A 122 -0.07 -9.78 -10.90
CA PHE A 122 -0.24 -8.72 -11.91
C PHE A 122 0.33 -9.13 -13.26
N ASP A 123 1.46 -9.84 -13.26
CA ASP A 123 2.05 -10.43 -14.47
C ASP A 123 1.10 -11.42 -15.15
N ALA A 124 0.40 -12.24 -14.37
CA ALA A 124 -0.53 -13.24 -14.89
C ALA A 124 -1.78 -12.65 -15.58
N TYR A 125 -2.05 -11.35 -15.41
CA TYR A 125 -3.25 -10.68 -15.93
C TYR A 125 -2.95 -9.57 -16.93
N ASP A 126 -1.69 -9.38 -17.33
CA ASP A 126 -1.25 -8.41 -18.34
C ASP A 126 -1.77 -6.99 -18.06
N ILE A 127 -1.77 -6.60 -16.77
CA ILE A 127 -2.22 -5.28 -16.31
C ILE A 127 -1.00 -4.35 -16.30
N THR A 128 -0.56 -3.94 -17.49
CA THR A 128 0.33 -2.76 -17.67
C THR A 128 -0.27 -1.76 -18.68
#